data_AF-A0AAE9HYD1-F1
#
_entry.id   AF-A0AAE9HYD1-F1
#
_cell.length_a   1.000
_cell.length_b   1.000
_cell.length_c   1.000
_cell.angle_alpha   90.00
_cell.angle_beta   90.00
_cell.angle_gamma   90.00
#
_symmetry.space_group_name_H-M   'P 1'
#
loop_
_entity.id
_entity.type
_entity.pdbx_description
1 polymer ?
#
loop_
_entity_poly.entity_id
_entity_poly.type
_entity_poly.pdbx_seq_one_letter_code
_entity_poly.pdbx_strand_id
1 'polypeptide(L)'
;MKTLARWLLLAVWTVFATLALTFVWLRWLAAIFPFPESFWFWIFTHVPGFWDGEAGDDLELLVHLALSFVAVVIGTWLARRWMLDRRGRAARLR
;
A
#
# COMPACT_ATOMS: atom_id res chain seq x y z
N MET A 1 -4.61 28.18 -0.07
CA MET A 1 -3.48 27.64 0.72
C MET A 1 -3.84 26.42 1.57
N LYS A 2 -4.89 26.48 2.42
CA LYS A 2 -5.29 25.35 3.30
C LYS A 2 -5.54 24.03 2.54
N THR A 3 -6.12 24.10 1.33
CA THR A 3 -6.40 22.92 0.50
C THR A 3 -5.11 22.29 -0.06
N LEU A 4 -4.15 23.09 -0.51
CA LEU A 4 -2.87 22.60 -1.06
C LEU A 4 -2.03 21.93 0.03
N ALA A 5 -1.92 22.57 1.21
CA ALA A 5 -1.21 22.00 2.36
C ALA A 5 -1.81 20.65 2.78
N ARG A 6 -3.13 20.52 2.73
CA ARG A 6 -3.81 19.24 3.03
C ARG A 6 -3.46 18.16 2.01
N TRP A 7 -3.44 18.47 0.72
CA TRP A 7 -3.06 17.49 -0.31
C TRP A 7 -1.59 17.08 -0.20
N LEU A 8 -0.70 18.03 0.10
CA LEU A 8 0.71 17.75 0.37
C LEU A 8 0.89 16.84 1.59
N LEU A 9 0.21 17.13 2.70
CA LEU A 9 0.24 16.28 3.89
C LEU A 9 -0.29 14.87 3.61
N LEU A 10 -1.36 14.76 2.81
CA LEU A 10 -1.88 13.45 2.39
C LEU A 10 -0.89 12.70 1.51
N ALA A 11 -0.20 13.39 0.58
CA ALA A 11 0.82 12.77 -0.26
C ALA A 11 2.01 12.28 0.58
N VAL A 12 2.54 13.13 1.47
CA VAL A 12 3.63 12.77 2.39
C VAL A 12 3.22 11.60 3.28
N TRP A 13 2.01 11.64 3.86
CA TRP A 13 1.48 10.54 4.64
C TRP A 13 1.40 9.24 3.83
N THR A 14 0.87 9.30 2.60
CA THR A 14 0.70 8.12 1.76
C THR A 14 2.04 7.51 1.43
N VAL A 15 3.04 8.32 1.06
CA VAL A 15 4.40 7.85 0.79
C VAL A 15 5.00 7.21 2.05
N PHE A 16 4.97 7.93 3.18
CA PHE A 16 5.54 7.44 4.44
C PHE A 16 4.89 6.13 4.91
N ALA A 17 3.56 6.07 4.92
CA ALA A 17 2.81 4.89 5.34
C ALA A 17 3.02 3.71 4.37
N THR A 18 3.13 3.97 3.07
CA THR A 18 3.43 2.93 2.07
C THR A 18 4.81 2.33 2.32
N LEU A 19 5.84 3.16 2.51
CA LEU A 19 7.19 2.70 2.79
C LEU A 19 7.26 1.94 4.12
N ALA A 20 6.62 2.47 5.17
CA ALA A 20 6.57 1.81 6.48
C ALA A 20 5.88 0.45 6.40
N LEU A 21 4.75 0.36 5.69
CA LEU A 21 4.03 -0.90 5.51
C LEU A 21 4.85 -1.89 4.68
N THR A 22 5.48 -1.43 3.58
CA THR A 22 6.36 -2.26 2.74
C THR A 22 7.53 -2.82 3.55
N PHE A 23 8.14 -1.98 4.41
CA PHE A 23 9.20 -2.43 5.31
C PHE A 23 8.72 -3.52 6.27
N VAL A 24 7.52 -3.38 6.83
CA VAL A 24 6.92 -4.42 7.70
C VAL A 24 6.66 -5.70 6.92
N TRP A 25 6.15 -5.59 5.68
CA TRP A 25 5.93 -6.74 4.81
C TRP A 25 7.23 -7.54 4.61
N LEU A 26 8.27 -6.87 4.11
CA LEU A 26 9.54 -7.52 3.79
C LEU A 26 10.25 -8.05 5.03
N ARG A 27 10.24 -7.29 6.14
CA ARG A 27 10.98 -7.68 7.34
C ARG A 27 10.32 -8.81 8.12
N TRP A 28 8.98 -8.85 8.15
CA TRP A 28 8.26 -9.72 9.09
C TRP A 28 7.24 -10.65 8.44
N LEU A 29 6.56 -10.24 7.38
CA LEU A 29 5.43 -10.99 6.83
C LEU A 29 5.78 -11.84 5.62
N ALA A 30 6.78 -11.47 4.81
CA ALA A 30 7.16 -12.21 3.61
C ALA A 30 7.53 -13.67 3.93
N ALA A 31 8.16 -13.91 5.09
CA ALA A 31 8.48 -15.25 5.57
C ALA A 31 7.26 -16.05 6.08
N ILE A 32 6.19 -15.37 6.48
CA ILE A 32 4.99 -15.99 7.08
C ILE A 32 3.92 -16.23 6.01
N PHE A 33 3.79 -15.30 5.06
CA PHE A 33 2.82 -15.34 3.97
C PHE A 33 3.54 -15.19 2.63
N PRO A 34 4.31 -16.20 2.20
CA PRO A 34 4.92 -16.18 0.89
C PRO A 34 3.83 -16.20 -0.18
N PHE A 35 4.03 -15.44 -1.25
CA PHE A 35 3.19 -15.57 -2.44
C PHE A 35 3.37 -16.97 -3.04
N PRO A 36 2.29 -17.59 -3.56
CA PRO A 36 2.39 -18.91 -4.18
C PRO A 36 3.31 -18.84 -5.41
N GLU A 37 4.11 -19.89 -5.65
CA GLU A 37 5.03 -19.95 -6.80
C GLU A 37 4.32 -19.72 -8.14
N SER A 38 3.06 -20.15 -8.26
CA SER A 38 2.23 -19.92 -9.45
C SER A 38 2.00 -18.44 -9.76
N PHE A 39 1.93 -17.59 -8.73
CA PHE A 39 1.83 -16.14 -8.91
C PHE A 39 3.14 -15.57 -9.50
N TRP A 40 4.28 -16.00 -8.98
CA TRP A 40 5.58 -15.59 -9.50
C TRP A 40 5.80 -16.07 -10.93
N PHE A 41 5.43 -17.32 -11.23
CA PHE A 41 5.51 -17.84 -12.59
C PHE A 41 4.63 -17.05 -13.56
N TRP A 42 3.41 -16.69 -13.13
CA TRP A 42 2.52 -15.85 -13.91
C TRP A 42 3.11 -14.44 -14.12
N ILE A 43 3.71 -13.83 -13.10
CA ILE A 43 4.27 -12.47 -13.24
C ILE A 43 5.50 -12.45 -14.14
N PHE A 44 6.42 -13.42 -14.02
CA PHE A 44 7.61 -13.51 -14.87
C PHE A 44 7.29 -13.79 -16.34
N THR A 45 6.21 -14.53 -16.61
CA THR A 45 5.75 -14.79 -17.98
C THR A 45 5.10 -13.56 -18.63
N HIS A 46 4.53 -12.64 -17.84
CA HIS A 46 3.85 -11.45 -18.35
C HIS A 46 4.71 -10.18 -18.26
N VAL A 47 5.78 -10.19 -17.47
CA VAL A 47 6.73 -9.08 -17.32
C VAL A 47 8.13 -9.57 -17.71
N PRO A 48 8.42 -9.67 -19.02
CA PRO A 48 9.74 -10.08 -19.49
C PRO A 48 10.81 -9.06 -19.11
N GLY A 49 11.99 -9.53 -18.74
CA GLY A 49 13.13 -8.69 -18.33
C GLY A 49 13.58 -8.89 -16.88
N PHE A 50 12.80 -9.62 -16.07
CA PHE A 50 13.12 -9.91 -14.67
C PHE A 50 13.54 -11.37 -14.42
N TRP A 51 14.17 -12.01 -15.42
CA TRP A 51 14.57 -13.42 -15.36
C TRP A 51 15.90 -13.65 -14.62
N ASP A 52 16.70 -12.59 -14.45
CA ASP A 52 17.92 -12.62 -13.65
C ASP A 52 17.56 -12.47 -12.16
N GLY A 53 18.30 -13.14 -11.27
CA GLY A 53 18.00 -13.17 -9.83
C GLY A 53 17.87 -11.78 -9.19
N GLU A 54 18.77 -10.84 -9.53
CA GLU A 54 18.71 -9.45 -9.02
C GLU A 54 17.45 -8.71 -9.53
N ALA A 55 17.08 -8.93 -10.78
CA ALA A 55 15.88 -8.33 -11.35
C ALA A 55 14.61 -8.96 -10.73
N GLY A 56 14.64 -10.25 -10.39
CA GLY A 56 13.58 -10.92 -9.63
C GLY A 56 13.33 -10.27 -8.26
N ASP A 57 14.40 -9.96 -7.52
CA ASP A 57 14.31 -9.30 -6.21
C ASP A 57 13.73 -7.88 -6.33
N ASP A 58 14.13 -7.12 -7.35
CA ASP A 58 13.56 -5.80 -7.64
C ASP A 58 12.06 -5.87 -7.97
N LEU A 59 11.64 -6.88 -8.73
CA LEU A 59 10.24 -7.09 -9.04
C LEU A 59 9.42 -7.44 -7.80
N GLU A 60 9.96 -8.31 -6.94
CA GLU A 60 9.34 -8.65 -5.66
C GLU A 60 9.16 -7.43 -4.76
N LEU A 61 10.18 -6.58 -4.66
CA LEU A 61 10.10 -5.30 -3.95
C LEU A 61 8.98 -4.42 -4.52
N LEU A 62 8.89 -4.33 -5.86
CA LEU A 62 7.89 -3.52 -6.54
C LEU A 62 6.46 -4.01 -6.28
N VAL A 63 6.25 -5.33 -6.27
CA VAL A 63 4.95 -5.95 -5.94
C VAL A 63 4.53 -5.61 -4.51
N HIS A 64 5.42 -5.77 -3.54
CA HIS A 64 5.14 -5.45 -2.14
C HIS A 64 4.86 -3.95 -1.94
N LEU A 65 5.60 -3.09 -2.65
CA LEU A 65 5.39 -1.64 -2.62
C LEU A 65 4.01 -1.28 -3.20
N ALA A 66 3.63 -1.88 -4.33
CA ALA A 66 2.34 -1.65 -4.97
C ALA A 66 1.17 -2.10 -4.08
N LEU A 67 1.27 -3.28 -3.47
CA LEU A 67 0.25 -3.79 -2.54
C LEU A 67 0.13 -2.91 -1.30
N SER A 68 1.26 -2.47 -0.74
CA SER A 68 1.29 -1.55 0.39
C SER A 68 0.63 -0.22 0.05
N PHE A 69 0.89 0.32 -1.14
CA PHE A 69 0.26 1.55 -1.61
C PHE A 69 -1.26 1.41 -1.69
N VAL A 70 -1.74 0.35 -2.33
CA VAL A 70 -3.18 0.07 -2.45
C VAL A 70 -3.83 -0.07 -1.07
N ALA A 71 -3.20 -0.82 -0.16
CA ALA A 71 -3.68 -1.00 1.21
C ALA A 71 -3.75 0.34 1.97
N VAL A 72 -2.72 1.19 1.87
CA VAL A 72 -2.69 2.51 2.52
C VAL A 72 -3.76 3.43 1.94
N VAL A 73 -3.95 3.45 0.63
CA VAL A 73 -4.98 4.27 -0.04
C VAL A 73 -6.38 3.85 0.42
N ILE A 74 -6.68 2.55 0.38
CA ILE A 74 -7.97 2.00 0.82
C ILE A 74 -8.18 2.29 2.32
N GLY A 75 -7.18 2.01 3.16
CA GLY A 75 -7.25 2.24 4.59
C GLY A 75 -7.46 3.71 4.95
N THR A 76 -6.75 4.61 4.27
CA THR A 76 -6.89 6.06 4.46
C THR A 76 -8.27 6.54 4.01
N TRP A 77 -8.78 6.02 2.88
CA TRP A 77 -10.13 6.32 2.42
C TRP A 77 -11.20 5.83 3.40
N LEU A 78 -11.07 4.60 3.90
CA LEU A 78 -12.00 4.00 4.86
C LEU A 78 -12.01 4.76 6.19
N ALA A 79 -10.83 5.10 6.72
CA ALA A 79 -10.67 5.90 7.92
C ALA A 79 -11.33 7.28 7.76
N ARG A 80 -11.15 7.92 6.60
CA ARG A 80 -11.80 9.20 6.28
C ARG A 80 -13.33 9.03 6.24
N ARG A 81 -13.84 8.00 5.57
CA ARG A 81 -15.28 7.72 5.49
C ARG A 81 -15.88 7.53 6.88
N TRP A 82 -15.25 6.70 7.71
CA TRP A 82 -15.67 6.47 9.09
C TRP A 82 -15.69 7.74 9.93
N MET A 83 -14.69 8.61 9.78
CA MET A 83 -14.63 9.88 10.48
C MET A 83 -15.79 10.80 10.10
N LEU A 84 -16.15 10.86 8.81
CA LEU A 84 -17.29 11.64 8.32
C LEU A 84 -18.63 11.06 8.83
N ASP A 85 -18.79 9.74 8.78
CA ASP A 85 -19.98 9.06 9.27
C ASP A 85 -20.18 9.24 10.78
N ARG A 86 -19.09 9.26 11.57
CA ARG A 86 -19.16 9.56 13.02
C ARG A 86 -19.55 11.01 13.30
N ARG A 87 -19.03 11.97 12.52
CA ARG A 87 -19.43 13.39 12.65
C ARG A 87 -20.91 13.60 12.30
N GLY A 88 -21.40 12.92 11.26
CA GLY A 88 -22.83 12.95 10.90
C GLY A 88 -23.74 12.37 11.98
N ARG A 89 -23.32 11.29 12.64
CA ARG A 89 -24.07 10.71 13.77
C ARG A 89 -24.07 11.61 15.01
N ALA A 90 -22.93 12.21 15.36
CA ALA A 90 -22.84 13.13 16.48
C ALA A 90 -23.69 14.40 16.29
N ALA A 91 -23.83 14.87 15.04
CA ALA A 91 -24.68 16.02 14.71
C ALA A 91 -26.20 15.71 14.74
N ARG A 92 -26.61 14.44 14.65
CA ARG A 92 -28.03 14.02 14.77
C ARG A 92 -28.47 13.78 16.23
N LEU A 93 -27.53 13.71 17.17
CA LEU A 93 -27.78 13.47 18.59
C LEU A 93 -27.81 14.78 19.42
N ARG A 94 -27.56 15.92 18.77
CA ARG A 94 -27.77 17.27 19.32
C ARG A 94 -29.03 17.86 18.75
#